data_AF-A0A4P6ZC47-F1
#
_entry.id   AF-A0A4P6ZC47-F1
#
_cell.length_a   1.000
_cell.length_b   1.000
_cell.length_c   1.000
_cell.angle_alpha   90.00
_cell.angle_beta   90.00
_cell.angle_gamma   90.00
#
_symmetry.space_group_name_H-M   'P 1'
#
loop_
_entity.id
_entity.type
_entity.pdbx_description
1 polymer ?
#
loop_
_entity_poly.entity_id
_entity_poly.type
_entity_poly.pdbx_seq_one_letter_code
_entity_poly.pdbx_strand_id
1 'polypeptide(L)' 'MILSVNGGSSCIKFSLYRIQKPLEQVLFGAIENIGTANTQLSFTVVAEPPKKSWRPGSQNY' A
#
# COMPACT_ATOMS: atom_id res chain seq x y z
N MET A 1 -12.49 -0.97 1.23
CA MET A 1 -11.11 -0.53 1.56
C MET A 1 -11.00 -0.42 3.07
N ILE A 2 -9.82 -0.62 3.65
CA ILE A 2 -9.52 -0.38 5.08
C ILE A 2 -8.34 0.59 5.16
N LEU A 3 -8.47 1.67 5.91
CA LEU A 3 -7.38 2.61 6.19
C LEU A 3 -6.89 2.37 7.62
N SER A 4 -5.60 2.05 7.76
CA SER A 4 -4.90 2.01 9.04
C SER A 4 -4.14 3.31 9.25
N VAL A 5 -4.24 3.86 10.47
CA VAL A 5 -3.56 5.09 10.87
C VAL A 5 -2.91 4.86 12.23
N ASN A 6 -1.62 5.18 12.33
CA ASN A 6 -0.87 5.20 13.59
C ASN A 6 -0.33 6.62 13.79
N GLY A 7 -0.88 7.32 14.79
CA GLY A 7 -0.48 8.68 15.14
C GLY A 7 0.54 8.70 16.27
N GLY A 8 1.67 9.35 16.04
CA GLY A 8 2.55 9.91 17.07
C GLY A 8 2.33 11.41 17.21
N SER A 9 3.01 12.04 18.17
CA SER A 9 2.85 13.48 18.46
C SER A 9 3.20 14.41 17.29
N SER A 10 4.16 14.03 16.44
CA SER A 10 4.61 14.82 15.28
C SER A 10 4.72 13.99 13.99
N CYS A 11 4.10 12.81 13.97
CA CYS A 11 4.14 11.89 12.83
C CYS A 11 2.81 11.12 12.69
N ILE A 12 2.36 10.89 11.46
CA ILE A 12 1.22 10.01 11.16
C ILE A 12 1.68 8.98 10.14
N LYS A 13 1.72 7.69 10.50
CA LYS A 13 1.94 6.58 9.57
C LYS A 13 0.59 6.02 9.13
N PHE A 14 0.45 5.71 7.85
CA PHE A 14 -0.81 5.23 7.30
C PHE A 14 -0.62 4.11 6.27
N SER A 15 -1.64 3.28 6.11
CA SER A 15 -1.69 2.20 5.13
C SER A 15 -3.11 1.97 4.64
N LEU A 16 -3.30 1.87 3.34
CA LEU A 16 -4.57 1.59 2.70
C LEU A 16 -4.57 0.14 2.18
N TYR A 17 -5.63 -0.57 2.51
CA TYR A 17 -5.83 -1.96 2.14
C TYR A 17 -7.10 -2.15 1.31
N ARG A 18 -7.02 -3.00 0.29
CA ARG A 18 -8.15 -3.53 -0.47
C ARG A 18 -8.72 -4.74 0.26
N ILE A 19 -10.03 -4.76 0.45
CA ILE A 19 -10.74 -5.85 1.14
C ILE A 19 -10.90 -7.02 0.16
N GLN A 20 -9.95 -7.94 0.20
CA GLN A 20 -9.99 -9.23 -0.51
C GLN A 20 -9.36 -10.31 0.37
N LYS A 21 -9.28 -11.56 -0.11
CA LYS A 21 -8.65 -12.67 0.61
C LYS A 21 -7.37 -13.11 -0.12
N PRO A 22 -6.16 -12.89 0.43
CA PRO A 22 -5.84 -12.17 1.67
C PRO A 22 -6.04 -10.64 1.51
N LEU A 23 -6.04 -9.91 2.62
CA LEU A 23 -6.10 -8.44 2.60
C LEU A 23 -4.86 -7.90 1.86
N GLU A 24 -5.07 -7.04 0.86
CA GLU A 24 -4.01 -6.52 0.00
C GLU A 24 -3.69 -5.08 0.38
N GLN A 25 -2.44 -4.78 0.77
CA GLN A 25 -1.99 -3.41 0.95
C GLN A 25 -1.74 -2.78 -0.42
N VAL A 26 -2.39 -1.65 -0.69
CA VAL A 26 -2.28 -0.96 -2.00
C VAL A 26 -1.45 0.32 -1.91
N LEU A 27 -1.35 0.90 -0.71
CA LEU A 27 -0.62 2.13 -0.47
C LEU A 27 -0.18 2.18 0.99
N PHE A 28 0.99 2.75 1.24
CA PHE A 28 1.41 3.12 2.59
C PHE A 28 2.25 4.38 2.56
N GLY A 29 2.36 5.05 3.69
CA GLY A 29 3.12 6.29 3.78
C GLY A 29 3.20 6.84 5.19
N ALA A 30 3.82 8.00 5.29
CA ALA A 30 3.90 8.76 6.52
C ALA A 30 3.85 10.27 6.24
N ILE A 31 3.31 11.00 7.20
CA ILE A 31 3.53 12.43 7.36
C ILE A 31 4.50 12.58 8.54
N GLU A 32 5.62 13.24 8.33
CA GLU A 32 6.68 13.40 9.33
C GLU A 32 6.94 14.89 9.62
N ASN A 33 7.53 15.17 10.78
CA ASN A 33 7.92 16.51 11.24
C ASN A 33 6.77 17.53 11.31
N ILE A 34 5.55 17.05 11.61
CA ILE A 34 4.35 17.89 11.71
C ILE A 34 4.58 19.00 12.74
N GLY A 35 4.22 20.24 12.37
CA GLY A 35 4.43 21.42 13.21
C GLY A 35 5.79 22.10 13.00
N THR A 36 6.55 21.70 11.99
CA THR A 36 7.82 22.35 11.61
C THR A 36 7.85 22.71 10.11
N ALA A 37 8.79 23.55 9.70
CA ALA A 37 9.05 23.85 8.29
C ALA A 37 9.53 22.62 7.48
N ASN A 38 9.97 21.56 8.16
CA ASN A 38 10.42 20.30 7.55
C ASN A 38 9.29 19.26 7.42
N THR A 39 8.02 19.68 7.58
CA THR A 39 6.86 18.79 7.42
C THR A 39 6.89 18.15 6.04
N GLN A 40 6.87 16.82 5.98
CA GLN A 40 6.97 16.09 4.72
C GLN A 40 5.95 14.95 4.66
N LEU A 41 5.36 14.76 3.48
CA LEU A 41 4.57 13.60 3.13
C LEU A 41 5.42 12.67 2.26
N SER A 42 5.50 11.40 2.63
CA SER A 42 6.05 10.33 1.81
C SER A 42 5.02 9.21 1.67
N PHE A 43 4.89 8.64 0.47
CA PHE A 43 4.04 7.48 0.25
C PHE A 43 4.55 6.63 -0.91
N THR A 44 4.18 5.35 -0.86
CA THR A 44 4.49 4.35 -1.87
C THR A 44 3.20 3.67 -2.27
N VAL A 45 2.94 3.61 -3.58
CA VAL A 45 1.91 2.76 -4.16
C VAL A 45 2.51 1.37 -4.36
N VAL A 46 1.85 0.36 -3.81
CA VAL A 46 2.24 -1.03 -4.04
C VAL A 46 1.80 -1.40 -5.45
N ALA A 47 2.75 -1.71 -6.33
CA ALA A 47 2.43 -2.17 -7.68
C ALA A 47 1.63 -3.48 -7.60
N GLU A 48 0.55 -3.59 -8.37
CA GLU A 48 -0.16 -4.85 -8.48
C GLU A 48 0.81 -5.91 -9.04
N PRO A 49 0.90 -7.11 -8.43
CA PRO A 49 1.65 -8.19 -9.05
C PRO A 49 1.07 -8.47 -10.44
N PRO A 50 1.91 -8.80 -11.45
CA PRO A 50 1.43 -9.04 -12.79
C PRO A 50 0.34 -10.11 -12.75
N LYS A 51 -0.83 -9.82 -13.34
CA LYS A 51 -1.90 -10.81 -13.51
C LYS A 51 -1.30 -12.01 -14.21
N LYS A 52 -1.25 -13.15 -13.51
CA LYS A 52 -0.79 -14.43 -14.07
C LYS A 52 -1.77 -14.79 -15.19
N SER A 53 -1.41 -14.48 -16.44
CA SER A 53 -2.22 -14.87 -17.59
C SER A 53 -2.14 -16.38 -17.73
N TRP A 54 -3.20 -17.09 -17.32
CA TRP A 54 -3.33 -18.50 -17.61
C TRP A 54 -3.51 -18.65 -19.13
N ARG A 55 -2.60 -19.37 -19.79
CA ARG A 55 -2.76 -19.80 -21.18
C ARG A 55 -3.18 -21.28 -21.17
N PRO A 56 -4.43 -21.63 -21.53
CA PRO A 56 -4.75 -23.02 -21.85
C PRO A 56 -4.02 -23.39 -23.13
N GLY A 57 -3.18 -24.45 -23.11
CA GLY A 57 -2.71 -25.02 -24.37
C GLY A 57 -1.39 -25.78 -24.40
N SER A 58 -0.58 -25.82 -23.34
CA SER A 58 0.61 -26.69 -23.34
C SER A 58 0.27 -28.10 -22.85
N GLN A 59 -0.54 -28.82 -23.63
CA GLN A 59 -0.49 -30.28 -23.67
C GLN A 59 0.64 -30.65 -24.65
N ASN A 60 1.74 -31.15 -24.11
CA ASN A 60 2.77 -31.82 -24.90
C ASN A 60 2.25 -33.23 -25.22
N TYR A 61 2.16 -33.57 -26.51
CA TYR A 61 2.19 -34.95 -26.99
C TYR A 61 3.62 -35.48 -26.93
#